data_AF-A0A2J7W5W0-F1
#
_entry.id   AF-A0A2J7W5W0-F1
#
_cell.length_a   1.000
_cell.length_b   1.000
_cell.length_c   1.000
_cell.angle_alpha   90.00
_cell.angle_beta   90.00
_cell.angle_gamma   90.00
#
_symmetry.space_group_name_H-M   'P 1'
#
loop_
_entity.id
_entity.type
_entity.pdbx_description
1 polymer ?
#
loop_
_entity_poly.entity_id
_entity_poly.type
_entity_poly.pdbx_seq_one_letter_code
_entity_poly.pdbx_strand_id
1 'polypeptide(L)' 'MPEAMISPARLFIPSVADANVRLIDVTDPSDVDHWTEALCVSETELRLAVAAVGSSVQDVRDHLGK' A
#
# COMPACT_ATOMS: atom_id res chain seq x y z
N MET A 1 -44.05 0.23 11.07
CA MET A 1 -43.49 -0.23 9.76
C MET A 1 -42.44 0.79 9.34
N PRO A 2 -41.26 0.38 8.89
CA PRO A 2 -40.20 -0.18 9.72
C PRO A 2 -38.98 0.77 9.87
N GLU A 3 -38.38 0.72 11.07
CA GLU A 3 -37.00 1.10 11.35
C GLU A 3 -36.01 0.25 10.53
N ALA A 4 -34.76 0.72 10.48
CA ALA A 4 -33.61 0.18 9.75
C ALA A 4 -33.44 0.70 8.32
N MET A 5 -32.85 1.90 8.20
CA MET A 5 -31.93 2.16 7.09
C MET A 5 -30.51 2.26 7.66
N ILE A 6 -29.81 1.15 7.49
CA ILE A 6 -28.37 0.93 7.40
C ILE A 6 -27.52 2.20 7.60
N SER A 7 -26.77 2.17 8.70
CA SER A 7 -25.62 3.01 9.04
C SER A 7 -24.77 3.35 7.82
N PRO A 8 -24.19 4.57 7.74
CA PRO A 8 -23.30 4.91 6.64
C PRO A 8 -22.16 3.90 6.59
N ALA A 9 -22.16 3.07 5.54
CA ALA A 9 -21.04 2.20 5.23
C ALA A 9 -19.80 3.09 5.24
N ARG A 10 -18.89 2.74 6.16
CA ARG A 10 -17.62 3.40 6.44
C ARG A 10 -17.02 3.83 5.11
N LEU A 11 -17.02 5.15 4.86
CA LEU A 11 -16.34 5.76 3.72
C LEU A 11 -14.87 5.38 3.85
N PHE A 12 -14.50 4.28 3.20
CA PHE A 12 -13.15 3.76 3.16
C PHE A 12 -12.41 4.58 2.11
N ILE A 13 -11.95 5.75 2.53
CA ILE A 13 -10.86 6.41 1.83
C ILE A 13 -9.95 6.98 2.91
N PRO A 14 -8.87 6.26 3.32
CA PRO A 14 -7.80 6.95 3.99
C PRO A 14 -7.29 8.01 3.01
N SER A 15 -7.42 9.26 3.43
CA SER A 15 -6.89 10.44 2.78
C SER A 15 -5.40 10.27 2.52
N VAL A 16 -5.02 9.79 1.32
CA VAL A 16 -3.65 9.94 0.79
C VAL A 16 -3.55 11.24 0.00
N ALA A 17 -3.97 12.33 0.65
CA ALA A 17 -3.59 13.67 0.25
C ALA A 17 -2.38 14.10 1.09
N ASP A 18 -1.35 13.26 1.15
CA ASP A 18 -0.02 13.69 1.58
C ASP A 18 0.85 13.76 0.32
N ALA A 19 1.14 14.98 -0.09
CA ALA A 19 1.69 15.32 -1.39
C ALA A 19 3.19 14.99 -1.48
N ASN A 20 3.56 13.72 -1.34
CA ASN A 20 4.80 13.06 -1.80
C ASN A 20 4.84 11.56 -1.43
N VAL A 21 3.72 10.92 -1.08
CA VAL A 21 3.72 9.49 -0.76
C VAL A 21 3.99 8.70 -2.04
N ARG A 22 5.24 8.23 -2.20
CA ARG A 22 5.59 7.30 -3.26
C ARG A 22 4.88 5.99 -2.95
N LEU A 23 4.04 5.55 -3.88
CA LEU A 23 3.33 4.28 -3.78
C LEU A 23 4.07 3.25 -4.66
N ILE A 24 4.19 2.03 -4.16
CA ILE A 24 4.71 0.88 -4.88
C ILE A 24 3.54 0.25 -5.62
N ASP A 25 3.57 0.30 -6.94
CA ASP A 25 2.60 -0.42 -7.74
C ASP A 25 3.14 -1.82 -8.07
N VAL A 26 2.70 -2.82 -7.30
CA VAL A 26 3.15 -4.20 -7.51
C VAL A 26 2.55 -4.88 -8.75
N THR A 27 1.62 -4.20 -9.44
CA THR A 27 1.02 -4.66 -10.69
C THR A 27 1.83 -4.22 -11.90
N ASP A 28 2.55 -3.11 -11.80
CA ASP A 28 3.53 -2.69 -12.80
C ASP A 28 4.88 -3.38 -12.57
N PRO A 29 5.36 -4.21 -13.51
CA PRO A 29 6.63 -4.92 -13.34
C PRO A 29 7.84 -3.98 -13.32
N SER A 30 7.76 -2.79 -13.93
CA SER A 30 8.88 -1.83 -13.94
C SER A 30 9.00 -1.13 -12.59
N ASP A 31 7.86 -0.82 -11.95
CA ASP A 31 7.82 -0.25 -10.61
C ASP A 31 8.33 -1.26 -9.57
N VAL A 32 7.90 -2.53 -9.69
CA VAL A 32 8.45 -3.64 -8.89
C VAL A 32 9.96 -3.75 -9.05
N ASP A 33 10.47 -3.81 -10.28
CA ASP A 33 11.91 -3.91 -10.56
C ASP A 33 12.67 -2.75 -9.91
N HIS A 34 12.21 -1.51 -10.13
CA HIS A 34 12.77 -0.31 -9.53
C HIS A 34 12.82 -0.37 -8.00
N TRP A 35 11.74 -0.80 -7.33
CA TRP A 35 11.69 -0.88 -5.87
C TRP A 35 12.45 -2.08 -5.32
N THR A 36 12.49 -3.21 -6.02
CA THR A 36 13.31 -4.37 -5.66
C THR A 36 14.79 -4.02 -5.68
N GLU A 37 15.25 -3.24 -6.67
CA GLU A 37 16.61 -2.70 -6.72
C GLU A 37 16.86 -1.65 -5.63
N ALA A 38 15.94 -0.70 -5.46
CA ALA A 38 16.10 0.40 -4.50
C ALA A 38 16.11 -0.08 -3.03
N LEU A 39 15.36 -1.13 -2.72
CA LEU A 39 15.25 -1.72 -1.38
C LEU A 39 16.15 -2.95 -1.20
N CYS A 40 16.75 -3.43 -2.30
CA CYS A 40 17.56 -4.65 -2.36
C CYS A 40 16.79 -5.87 -1.80
N VAL A 41 15.54 -6.05 -2.24
CA VAL A 41 14.64 -7.15 -1.83
C VAL A 41 14.11 -7.90 -3.04
N SER A 42 13.61 -9.12 -2.83
CA SER A 42 12.99 -9.89 -3.91
C SER A 42 11.58 -9.36 -4.26
N GLU A 43 11.12 -9.53 -5.51
CA GLU A 43 9.75 -9.17 -5.92
C GLU A 43 8.69 -9.79 -5.00
N THR A 44 8.90 -11.04 -4.58
CA THR A 44 8.00 -11.73 -3.65
C THR A 44 7.97 -11.06 -2.28
N GLU A 45 9.12 -10.66 -1.75
CA GLU A 45 9.21 -9.96 -0.45
C GLU A 45 8.56 -8.58 -0.54
N LEU A 46 8.78 -7.86 -1.64
CA LEU A 46 8.15 -6.58 -1.90
C LEU A 46 6.62 -6.71 -1.92
N ARG A 47 6.09 -7.71 -2.63
CA ARG A 47 4.65 -7.99 -2.70
C ARG A 47 4.06 -8.39 -1.35
N LEU A 48 4.78 -9.20 -0.57
CA LEU A 48 4.34 -9.59 0.77
C LEU A 48 4.33 -8.39 1.72
N ALA A 49 5.35 -7.54 1.68
CA ALA A 49 5.39 -6.31 2.45
C ALA A 49 4.25 -5.38 2.05
N VAL A 50 4.05 -5.14 0.75
CA VAL A 50 2.93 -4.32 0.23
C VAL A 50 1.57 -4.90 0.62
N ALA A 51 1.41 -6.22 0.66
CA ALA A 51 0.19 -6.86 1.14
C ALA A 51 -0.01 -6.71 2.66
N ALA A 52 1.09 -6.64 3.43
CA ALA A 52 1.06 -6.52 4.89
C ALA A 52 0.80 -5.08 5.38
N VAL A 53 1.45 -4.09 4.76
CA VAL A 53 1.40 -2.68 5.19
C VAL A 53 0.74 -1.72 4.21
N GLY A 54 0.47 -2.19 2.98
CA GLY A 54 -0.10 -1.40 1.89
C GLY A 54 0.94 -0.96 0.86
N SER A 55 0.48 -0.32 -0.21
CA SER A 55 1.33 0.18 -1.30
C SER A 55 2.22 1.37 -0.92
N SER A 56 2.31 1.75 0.34
CA SER A 56 3.12 2.89 0.78
C SER A 56 4.60 2.51 0.88
N VAL A 57 5.48 3.18 0.13
CA VAL A 57 6.93 2.93 0.21
C VAL A 57 7.46 3.12 1.62
N GLN A 58 6.96 4.12 2.35
CA GLN A 58 7.43 4.41 3.70
C GLN A 58 7.12 3.26 4.64
N ASP A 59 5.89 2.76 4.61
CA ASP A 59 5.48 1.63 5.42
C ASP A 59 6.22 0.34 5.01
N VAL A 60 6.40 0.10 3.71
CA VAL A 60 7.17 -1.07 3.22
C VAL A 60 8.62 -1.02 3.69
N ARG A 61 9.23 0.17 3.66
CA ARG A 61 10.59 0.39 4.17
C ARG A 61 10.69 0.21 5.68
N ASP A 62 9.76 0.79 6.43
CA ASP A 62 9.68 0.64 7.88
C ASP A 62 9.51 -0.85 8.27
N HIS A 63 8.61 -1.55 7.58
CA HIS A 63 8.36 -2.98 7.77
C HIS A 63 9.59 -3.85 7.47
N LEU A 64 10.32 -3.53 6.40
CA LEU A 64 11.53 -4.25 5.98
C LEU A 64 12.80 -3.77 6.73
N GLY A 65 12.69 -2.72 7.54
CA GLY A 65 13.80 -2.07 8.25
C GLY A 65 14.87 -1.48 7.32
N LYS A 66 14.48 -0.79 6.24
CA LYS A 66 15.35 -0.27 5.16
C LYS A 66 15.33 1.26 5.00
#